data_AF-A0A329MBM2-F1
#
_entry.id   AF-A0A329MBM2-F1
#
_cell.length_a   1.000
_cell.length_b   1.000
_cell.length_c   1.000
_cell.angle_alpha   90.00
_cell.angle_beta   90.00
_cell.angle_gamma   90.00
#
_symmetry.space_group_name_H-M   'P 1'
#
loop_
_entity.id
_entity.type
_entity.pdbx_description
1 polymer ?
#
loop_
_entity_poly.entity_id
_entity_poly.type
_entity_poly.pdbx_seq_one_letter_code
_entity_poly.pdbx_strand_id
1 'polypeptide(L)'
;MNRGEIWTVAGGVYATKPRPAVIVQDDLFAATNSVTVAPMSSTLLDAPLMRIRIAGVDGRLSGLDHDSDVMIDKLTTVKRSNVHTRVGRLTAEQVVEIERAMMAFLGLAR
;
A
#
# COMPACT_ATOMS: atom_id res chain seq x y z
N MET A 1 -0.04 -13.17 2.01
CA MET A 1 -0.61 -11.84 1.71
C MET A 1 -0.93 -11.23 3.05
N ASN A 2 0.07 -10.58 3.62
CA ASN A 2 0.03 -10.09 4.99
C ASN A 2 0.11 -8.57 5.00
N ARG A 3 -0.40 -7.96 6.08
CA ARG A 3 -0.32 -6.52 6.30
C ARG A 3 1.13 -6.03 6.19
N GLY A 4 1.32 -4.93 5.45
CA GLY A 4 2.63 -4.33 5.20
C GLY A 4 3.42 -4.97 4.04
N GLU A 5 2.94 -6.06 3.42
CA GLU A 5 3.54 -6.57 2.19
C GLU A 5 3.17 -5.70 0.99
N ILE A 6 4.10 -5.55 0.04
CA ILE A 6 3.89 -4.86 -1.22
C ILE A 6 3.66 -5.90 -2.31
N TRP A 7 2.54 -5.78 -3.02
CA TRP A 7 2.14 -6.69 -4.09
C TRP A 7 1.70 -5.92 -5.33
N THR A 8 1.84 -6.52 -6.51
CA THR A 8 1.23 -6.01 -7.73
C THR A 8 -0.27 -6.34 -7.74
N VAL A 9 -1.09 -5.34 -8.04
CA VAL A 9 -2.56 -5.44 -8.03
C VAL A 9 -3.14 -4.94 -9.35
N ALA A 10 -3.99 -5.75 -9.97
CA ALA A 10 -4.73 -5.41 -11.19
C ALA A 10 -6.18 -4.98 -10.91
N GLY A 11 -6.78 -4.27 -11.87
CA GLY A 11 -8.22 -3.98 -11.83
C GLY A 11 -8.68 -3.01 -10.73
N GLY A 12 -7.76 -2.22 -10.18
CA GLY A 12 -8.10 -1.08 -9.33
C GLY A 12 -8.62 0.13 -10.13
N VAL A 13 -9.23 1.10 -9.45
CA VAL A 13 -9.94 2.25 -10.05
C VAL A 13 -9.02 3.18 -10.88
N TYR A 14 -7.69 3.10 -10.71
CA TYR A 14 -6.76 4.12 -11.19
C TYR A 14 -5.67 3.63 -12.16
N ALA A 15 -5.61 2.35 -12.53
CA ALA A 15 -4.54 1.84 -13.40
C ALA A 15 -4.98 0.71 -14.33
N THR A 16 -4.55 0.79 -15.60
CA THR A 16 -4.79 -0.22 -16.65
C THR A 16 -3.86 -1.43 -16.58
N LYS A 17 -2.71 -1.29 -15.93
CA LYS A 17 -1.73 -2.36 -15.71
C LYS A 17 -1.62 -2.67 -14.22
N PRO A 18 -1.21 -3.89 -13.82
CA PRO A 18 -0.90 -4.18 -12.43
C PRO A 18 0.10 -3.17 -11.86
N ARG A 19 -0.16 -2.66 -10.65
CA ARG A 19 0.69 -1.67 -9.96
C ARG A 19 1.01 -2.14 -8.53
N PRO A 20 2.17 -1.77 -7.98
CA PRO A 20 2.46 -2.00 -6.57
C PRO A 20 1.40 -1.37 -5.66
N ALA A 21 1.01 -2.10 -4.62
CA ALA A 21 0.14 -1.65 -3.55
C ALA A 21 0.53 -2.36 -2.24
N VAL A 22 0.39 -1.65 -1.13
CA VAL A 22 0.61 -2.18 0.22
C VAL A 22 -0.67 -2.84 0.71
N ILE A 23 -0.60 -4.05 1.23
CA ILE A 23 -1.72 -4.66 1.95
C ILE A 23 -1.88 -3.96 3.30
N VAL A 24 -3.06 -3.38 3.55
CA VAL A 24 -3.35 -2.66 4.80
C VAL A 24 -4.38 -3.37 5.67
N GLN A 25 -5.10 -4.36 5.12
CA GLN A 25 -6.03 -5.20 5.86
C GLN A 25 -5.29 -6.05 6.90
N ASP A 26 -5.90 -6.20 8.08
CA ASP A 26 -5.41 -7.05 9.15
C ASP A 26 -5.40 -8.54 8.75
N ASP A 27 -4.35 -9.24 9.18
CA ASP A 27 -4.12 -10.65 8.87
C ASP A 27 -5.18 -11.57 9.50
N LEU A 28 -5.87 -11.13 10.55
CA LEU A 28 -7.02 -11.83 11.14
C LEU A 28 -8.12 -12.11 10.10
N PHE A 29 -8.23 -11.27 9.07
CA PHE A 29 -9.21 -11.41 8.00
C PHE A 29 -8.62 -12.08 6.74
N ALA A 30 -7.57 -12.88 6.86
CA ALA A 30 -6.92 -13.54 5.72
C ALA A 30 -7.87 -14.44 4.89
N ALA A 31 -8.93 -14.99 5.51
CA ALA A 31 -9.88 -15.89 4.86
C ALA A 31 -10.92 -15.20 3.96
N THR A 32 -11.00 -13.86 3.93
CA THR A 32 -11.95 -13.13 3.07
C THR A 32 -11.57 -13.24 1.59
N ASN A 33 -12.54 -13.20 0.67
CA ASN A 33 -12.25 -13.25 -0.78
C ASN A 33 -11.66 -11.95 -1.35
N SER A 34 -11.69 -10.86 -0.58
CA SER A 34 -11.13 -9.56 -0.92
C SER A 34 -10.06 -9.14 0.07
N VAL A 35 -9.23 -8.18 -0.33
CA VAL A 35 -8.20 -7.56 0.50
C VAL A 35 -8.16 -6.05 0.27
N THR A 36 -8.09 -5.28 1.36
CA THR A 36 -7.89 -3.82 1.30
C THR A 36 -6.41 -3.48 1.15
N VAL A 37 -6.11 -2.62 0.17
CA VAL A 37 -4.76 -2.20 -0.21
C VAL A 37 -4.66 -0.68 -0.34
N ALA A 38 -3.45 -0.16 -0.16
CA ALA A 38 -3.07 1.21 -0.47
C ALA A 38 -2.18 1.21 -1.72
N PRO A 39 -2.65 1.69 -2.88
CA PRO A 39 -1.84 1.73 -4.11
C PRO A 39 -0.62 2.64 -3.95
N MET A 40 0.42 2.37 -4.75
CA MET A 40 1.67 3.15 -4.76
C MET A 40 1.88 3.87 -6.10
N SER A 41 2.57 5.00 -6.06
CA SER A 41 2.90 5.78 -7.26
C SER A 41 4.31 6.36 -7.17
N SER A 42 5.09 6.22 -8.26
CA SER A 42 6.37 6.91 -8.43
C SER A 42 6.20 8.37 -8.91
N THR A 43 4.99 8.79 -9.25
CA THR A 43 4.65 10.21 -9.35
C THR A 43 4.48 10.74 -7.94
N LEU A 44 5.54 11.40 -7.47
CA LEU A 44 5.66 11.89 -6.11
C LEU A 44 4.85 13.16 -5.91
N LEU A 45 4.23 13.32 -4.74
CA LEU A 45 3.46 14.50 -4.39
C LEU A 45 3.81 14.98 -2.98
N ASP A 46 4.03 16.29 -2.82
CA ASP A 46 4.26 16.92 -1.52
C ASP A 46 2.94 17.09 -0.75
N ALA A 47 2.47 15.98 -0.17
CA ALA A 47 1.29 15.95 0.68
C ALA A 47 1.49 14.94 1.82
N PRO A 48 2.28 15.29 2.87
CA PRO A 48 2.79 14.34 3.86
C PRO A 48 1.72 13.57 4.64
N LEU A 49 0.51 14.12 4.77
CA LEU A 49 -0.60 13.44 5.46
C LEU A 49 -1.25 12.33 4.62
N MET A 50 -1.04 12.32 3.30
CA MET A 50 -1.68 11.36 2.39
C MET A 50 -0.67 10.60 1.49
N ARG A 51 0.60 11.01 1.48
CA ARG A 51 1.68 10.45 0.67
C ARG A 51 2.83 10.04 1.57
N ILE A 52 2.92 8.75 1.88
CA ILE A 52 4.03 8.22 2.69
C ILE A 52 5.10 7.70 1.75
N ARG A 53 6.27 8.35 1.76
CA ARG A 53 7.40 8.02 0.87
C ARG A 53 8.06 6.73 1.30
N ILE A 54 8.17 5.79 0.36
CA ILE A 54 8.98 4.58 0.48
C ILE A 54 10.14 4.67 -0.49
N ALA A 55 11.36 4.46 0.03
CA ALA A 55 12.57 4.45 -0.78
C ALA A 55 12.54 3.28 -1.80
N GLY A 56 13.00 3.57 -3.02
CA GLY A 56 13.16 2.61 -4.10
C GLY A 56 14.37 1.69 -3.90
N VAL A 57 15.35 1.77 -4.81
CA VAL A 57 16.56 0.95 -4.82
C VAL A 57 17.35 0.96 -3.50
N ASP A 58 17.26 2.05 -2.72
CA ASP A 58 17.91 2.16 -1.42
C ASP A 58 17.12 1.46 -0.28
N GLY A 59 15.83 1.19 -0.52
CA GLY A 59 14.94 0.50 0.39
C GLY A 59 14.99 -1.02 0.21
N ARG A 60 16.03 -1.68 0.74
CA ARG A 60 16.29 -3.13 0.54
C ARG A 60 15.09 -4.07 0.77
N LEU A 61 14.12 -3.70 1.61
CA LEU A 61 12.93 -4.51 1.87
C LEU A 61 11.76 -4.25 0.92
N SER A 62 11.68 -3.07 0.30
CA SER A 62 10.53 -2.65 -0.50
C SER A 62 10.49 -3.37 -1.85
N GLY A 63 11.66 -3.64 -2.43
CA GLY A 63 11.80 -4.23 -3.77
C GLY A 63 11.33 -3.31 -4.90
N LEU A 64 11.20 -2.01 -4.63
CA LEU A 64 10.75 -1.01 -5.61
C LEU A 64 11.94 -0.48 -6.42
N ASP A 65 11.75 -0.28 -7.73
CA ASP A 65 12.77 0.29 -8.62
C ASP A 65 12.93 1.81 -8.45
N HIS A 66 11.89 2.48 -7.96
CA HIS A 66 11.87 3.93 -7.78
C HIS A 66 11.22 4.28 -6.45
N ASP A 67 11.63 5.41 -5.89
CA ASP A 67 10.90 6.08 -4.82
C ASP A 67 9.42 6.18 -5.17
N SER A 68 8.58 5.78 -4.23
CA SER A 68 7.14 5.71 -4.46
C SER A 68 6.39 6.14 -3.21
N ASP A 69 5.31 6.88 -3.42
CA ASP A 69 4.40 7.26 -2.35
C ASP A 69 3.31 6.19 -2.20
N VAL A 70 3.10 5.73 -0.97
CA VAL A 70 1.87 5.03 -0.59
C VAL A 70 0.75 6.06 -0.56
N MET A 71 -0.31 5.81 -1.33
CA MET A 71 -1.42 6.75 -1.56
C MET A 71 -2.57 6.48 -0.58
N ILE A 72 -2.50 7.10 0.60
CA ILE A 72 -3.49 6.92 1.69
C ILE A 72 -4.89 7.40 1.27
N ASP A 73 -4.96 8.39 0.39
CA ASP A 73 -6.20 8.92 -0.16
C ASP A 73 -6.88 8.00 -1.19
N LYS A 74 -6.22 6.88 -1.55
CA LYS A 74 -6.64 5.96 -2.61
C LYS A 74 -6.83 4.53 -2.13
N LEU A 75 -7.10 4.33 -0.83
CA LEU A 75 -7.43 3.02 -0.28
C LEU A 75 -8.53 2.33 -1.10
N THR A 76 -8.32 1.06 -1.43
CA THR A 76 -9.27 0.30 -2.24
C THR A 76 -9.29 -1.16 -1.83
N THR A 77 -10.44 -1.81 -1.97
CA THR A 77 -10.61 -3.24 -1.71
C THR A 77 -10.73 -3.96 -3.05
N VAL A 78 -9.87 -4.95 -3.27
CA VAL A 78 -9.83 -5.75 -4.49
C VAL A 78 -10.08 -7.22 -4.20
N LYS A 79 -10.48 -8.00 -5.20
CA LYS A 79 -10.49 -9.46 -5.09
C LYS A 79 -9.07 -9.96 -4.89
N ARG A 80 -8.87 -10.96 -4.04
CA ARG A 80 -7.54 -11.60 -3.85
C ARG A 80 -6.97 -12.16 -5.15
N SER A 81 -7.83 -12.61 -6.08
CA SER A 81 -7.46 -13.06 -7.43
C SER A 81 -6.80 -11.97 -8.29
N ASN A 82 -6.96 -10.70 -7.93
CA ASN A 82 -6.36 -9.56 -8.63
C ASN A 82 -5.00 -9.16 -8.02
N VAL A 83 -4.53 -9.85 -6.99
CA VAL A 83 -3.22 -9.66 -6.37
C VAL A 83 -2.29 -10.74 -6.92
N HIS A 84 -1.20 -10.33 -7.57
CA HIS A 84 -0.44 -11.23 -8.44
C HIS A 84 0.94 -11.59 -7.87
N THR A 85 1.87 -10.63 -7.89
CA THR A 85 3.28 -10.87 -7.55
C THR A 85 3.66 -10.06 -6.33
N ARG A 86 4.30 -10.70 -5.35
CA ARG A 86 4.92 -10.03 -4.20
C ARG A 86 6.16 -9.27 -4.66
N VAL A 87 6.19 -7.97 -4.38
CA VAL A 87 7.31 -7.06 -4.69
C VAL A 87 8.28 -6.99 -3.52
N GLY A 88 7.74 -6.84 -2.30
CA GLY A 88 8.55 -6.71 -1.10
C GLY A 88 7.67 -6.48 0.12
N ARG A 89 8.19 -5.74 1.10
CA ARG A 89 7.47 -5.35 2.31
C ARG A 89 8.00 -4.06 2.89
N LEU A 90 7.16 -3.43 3.70
CA LEU A 90 7.52 -2.29 4.53
C LEU A 90 8.29 -2.72 5.78
N THR A 91 9.01 -1.77 6.38
CA THR A 91 9.52 -1.91 7.75
C THR A 91 8.38 -1.78 8.76
N ALA A 92 8.62 -2.17 10.02
CA ALA A 92 7.63 -1.99 11.08
C ALA A 92 7.29 -0.51 11.31
N GLU A 93 8.29 0.36 11.24
CA GLU A 93 8.13 1.81 11.41
C GLU A 93 7.25 2.40 10.30
N GLN A 94 7.46 2.00 9.05
CA GLN A 94 6.66 2.43 7.90
C GLN A 94 5.20 1.95 8.01
N VAL A 95 4.97 0.73 8.52
CA VAL A 95 3.62 0.24 8.76
C VAL A 95 2.91 1.11 9.82
N VAL A 96 3.60 1.49 10.89
CA VAL A 96 3.06 2.39 11.92
C VAL A 96 2.76 3.78 11.36
N GLU A 97 3.62 4.32 10.51
CA GLU A 97 3.41 5.62 9.85
C GLU A 97 2.15 5.61 8.97
N ILE A 98 2.00 4.58 8.13
CA ILE A 98 0.81 4.38 7.29
C ILE A 98 -0.44 4.24 8.15
N GLU A 99 -0.38 3.49 9.24
CA GLU A 99 -1.52 3.32 10.15
C GLU A 99 -1.98 4.65 10.74
N ARG A 100 -1.05 5.49 11.21
CA ARG A 100 -1.36 6.83 11.72
C ARG A 100 -1.98 7.71 10.64
N ALA A 101 -1.40 7.71 9.44
CA ALA A 101 -1.93 8.47 8.30
C ALA A 101 -3.34 8.00 7.93
N MET A 102 -3.60 6.69 7.91
CA MET A 102 -4.93 6.12 7.67
C MET A 102 -5.93 6.53 8.75
N MET A 103 -5.57 6.44 10.03
CA MET A 103 -6.45 6.86 11.12
C MET A 103 -6.78 8.35 11.03
N ALA A 104 -5.81 9.20 10.68
CA ALA A 104 -6.04 10.63 10.48
C ALA A 104 -6.94 10.90 9.25
N PHE A 105 -6.61 10.32 8.10
CA PHE A 105 -7.33 10.52 6.84
C PHE A 105 -8.79 10.06 6.92
N LEU A 106 -9.04 8.92 7.58
CA LEU A 106 -10.38 8.35 7.75
C LEU A 106 -11.14 8.94 8.95
N GLY A 107 -10.53 9.85 9.72
CA GLY A 107 -11.17 10.48 10.88
C GLY A 107 -11.38 9.55 12.08
N LEU A 108 -10.54 8.51 12.22
CA LEU A 108 -10.61 7.50 13.29
C LEU A 108 -9.79 7.88 14.54
N ALA A 109 -8.88 8.85 14.44
CA ALA A 109 -8.03 9.31 15.54
C ALA A 109 -8.54 10.61 16.21
N ARG A 110 -9.84 10.68 16.52
CA ARG A 110 -10.44 11.82 17.24
C ARG A 110 -10.44 11.60 18.74
#